data_AF-A0A4R1NAY5-F1
#
_entry.id   AF-A0A4R1NAY5-F1
#
_cell.length_a   1.000
_cell.length_b   1.000
_cell.length_c   1.000
_cell.angle_alpha   90.00
_cell.angle_beta   90.00
_cell.angle_gamma   90.00
#
_symmetry.space_group_name_H-M   'P 1'
#
loop_
_entity.id
_entity.type
_entity.pdbx_description
1 polymer ?
#
loop_
_entity_poly.entity_id
_entity_poly.type
_entity_poly.pdbx_seq_one_letter_code
_entity_poly.pdbx_strand_id
1 'polypeptide(L)'
;MTPVEEQGSGALAVLPILLIIGLTAMLGWQRFLDGAVPLIHDEQRYLTAFHRAESALSWAMTVPWRGEDGECRRPEGEAFRACLCAPRLTVGWVLHAQSGVLEGARGPGEINLYRRVALTRMKEDLEETGKERRSCMLTPLASGWLDYYPG
;
A
#
# COMPACT_ATOMS: atom_id res chain seq x y z
N MET A 1 -80.97 17.32 -3.40
CA MET A 1 -79.72 18.02 -3.78
C MET A 1 -78.63 17.49 -2.86
N THR A 2 -77.98 16.39 -3.25
CA THR A 2 -76.87 15.79 -2.51
C THR A 2 -75.57 16.39 -3.05
N PRO A 3 -74.62 16.80 -2.19
CA PRO A 3 -73.34 17.31 -2.68
C PRO A 3 -72.57 16.16 -3.34
N VAL A 4 -71.95 16.46 -4.48
CA VAL A 4 -71.03 15.56 -5.17
C VAL A 4 -69.70 15.59 -4.42
N GLU A 5 -69.22 14.42 -4.01
CA GLU A 5 -67.90 14.21 -3.43
C GLU A 5 -66.84 14.35 -4.53
N GLU A 6 -66.02 15.42 -4.46
CA GLU A 6 -64.83 15.56 -5.31
C GLU A 6 -63.69 14.66 -4.79
N GLN A 7 -63.68 13.39 -5.22
CA GLN A 7 -62.55 12.46 -4.96
C GLN A 7 -61.48 12.47 -6.09
N GLY A 8 -61.41 13.54 -6.89
CA GLY A 8 -60.54 13.61 -8.08
C GLY A 8 -59.19 14.33 -7.91
N SER A 9 -59.00 15.12 -6.85
CA SER A 9 -57.85 16.02 -6.72
C SER A 9 -56.68 15.47 -5.87
N GLY A 10 -56.93 14.51 -4.97
CA GLY A 10 -55.92 13.94 -4.08
C GLY A 10 -54.86 13.09 -4.79
N ALA A 11 -55.26 12.32 -5.80
CA ALA A 11 -54.33 11.47 -6.57
C ALA A 11 -53.41 12.27 -7.50
N LEU A 12 -53.86 13.43 -8.00
CA LEU A 12 -53.08 14.31 -8.86
C LEU A 12 -51.92 15.00 -8.12
N ALA A 13 -52.05 15.21 -6.81
CA ALA A 13 -51.00 15.82 -5.99
C ALA A 13 -49.90 14.82 -5.54
N VAL A 14 -50.18 13.52 -5.53
CA VAL A 14 -49.22 12.50 -5.06
C VAL A 14 -48.06 12.29 -6.05
N LEU A 15 -48.34 12.31 -7.36
CA LEU A 15 -47.31 12.15 -8.40
C LEU A 15 -46.18 13.20 -8.32
N PRO A 16 -46.46 14.51 -8.25
CA PRO A 16 -45.41 15.51 -8.13
C PRO A 16 -44.65 15.41 -6.80
N ILE A 17 -45.31 15.00 -5.72
CA ILE A 17 -44.66 14.77 -4.42
C ILE A 17 -43.65 13.61 -4.52
N LEU A 18 -44.04 12.49 -5.13
CA LEU A 18 -43.15 11.35 -5.35
C LEU A 18 -41.97 11.73 -6.25
N LEU A 19 -42.19 12.54 -7.28
CA LEU A 19 -41.12 13.07 -8.13
C LEU A 19 -40.16 13.96 -7.35
N ILE A 20 -40.65 14.85 -6.49
CA ILE A 20 -39.82 15.71 -5.64
C ILE A 20 -39.00 14.87 -4.65
N ILE A 21 -39.60 13.85 -4.05
CA ILE A 21 -38.89 12.93 -3.16
C ILE A 21 -37.81 12.16 -3.92
N GLY A 22 -38.12 11.65 -5.12
CA GLY A 22 -37.15 10.99 -5.98
C GLY A 22 -35.98 11.90 -6.39
N LEU A 23 -36.26 13.14 -6.78
CA LEU A 23 -35.22 14.12 -7.12
C LEU A 23 -34.34 14.45 -5.92
N THR A 24 -34.94 14.72 -4.75
CA THR A 24 -34.17 15.08 -3.55
C THR A 24 -33.34 13.90 -3.05
N ALA A 25 -33.85 12.67 -3.10
CA ALA A 25 -33.08 11.47 -2.81
C ALA A 25 -31.89 11.30 -3.76
N MET A 26 -32.10 11.49 -5.07
CA MET A 26 -31.04 11.38 -6.08
C MET A 26 -29.98 12.48 -5.93
N LEU A 27 -30.38 13.71 -5.61
CA LEU A 27 -29.48 14.83 -5.35
C LEU A 27 -28.67 14.63 -4.06
N GLY A 28 -29.29 14.04 -3.04
CA GLY A 28 -28.62 13.63 -1.81
C GLY A 28 -27.58 12.53 -2.06
N TRP A 29 -27.92 11.54 -2.88
CA TRP A 29 -27.02 10.45 -3.26
C TRP A 29 -25.80 10.96 -4.04
N GLN A 30 -26.00 11.86 -5.00
CA GLN A 30 -24.89 12.48 -5.74
C GLN A 30 -23.91 13.19 -4.80
N ARG A 31 -24.43 14.01 -3.87
CA ARG A 31 -23.55 14.71 -2.91
C ARG A 31 -22.83 13.78 -1.95
N PHE A 32 -23.46 12.66 -1.58
CA PHE A 32 -22.82 11.65 -0.76
C PHE A 32 -21.66 10.97 -1.50
N LEU A 33 -21.85 10.62 -2.77
CA LEU A 33 -20.79 10.06 -3.61
C LEU A 33 -19.65 11.06 -3.82
N ASP A 34 -19.96 12.33 -4.08
CA ASP A 34 -18.95 13.38 -4.26
C ASP A 34 -18.05 13.55 -3.02
N GLY A 35 -18.61 13.35 -1.82
CA GLY A 35 -17.85 13.38 -0.56
C GLY A 35 -17.07 12.10 -0.26
N ALA A 36 -17.56 10.93 -0.68
CA ALA A 36 -16.96 9.63 -0.38
C ALA A 36 -15.81 9.24 -1.33
N VAL A 37 -15.89 9.66 -2.60
CA VAL A 37 -14.87 9.38 -3.64
C VAL A 37 -13.44 9.79 -3.25
N PRO A 38 -13.17 11.01 -2.73
CA PRO A 38 -11.79 11.38 -2.37
C PRO A 38 -11.22 10.52 -1.24
N LEU A 39 -12.05 10.15 -0.25
CA LEU A 39 -11.62 9.30 0.86
C LEU A 39 -11.24 7.89 0.39
N ILE A 40 -12.08 7.29 -0.46
CA ILE A 40 -11.83 5.96 -1.04
C ILE A 40 -10.56 5.98 -1.90
N HIS A 41 -10.33 7.07 -2.63
CA HIS A 41 -9.14 7.23 -3.47
C HIS A 41 -7.85 7.27 -2.64
N ASP A 42 -7.86 7.98 -1.51
CA ASP A 42 -6.70 8.04 -0.61
C ASP A 42 -6.41 6.68 0.06
N GLU A 43 -7.46 5.95 0.45
CA GLU A 43 -7.32 4.59 0.99
C GLU A 43 -6.73 3.61 -0.04
N GLN A 44 -7.27 3.59 -1.25
CA GLN A 44 -6.75 2.76 -2.34
C GLN A 44 -5.28 3.07 -2.65
N ARG A 45 -4.90 4.35 -2.60
CA ARG A 45 -3.52 4.78 -2.80
C ARG A 45 -2.61 4.27 -1.68
N TYR A 46 -3.01 4.41 -0.42
CA TYR A 46 -2.26 3.89 0.71
C TYR A 46 -2.05 2.37 0.60
N LEU A 47 -3.13 1.62 0.34
CA LEU A 47 -3.07 0.17 0.17
C LEU A 47 -2.14 -0.22 -0.98
N THR A 48 -2.18 0.50 -2.09
CA THR A 48 -1.28 0.26 -3.23
C THR A 48 0.18 0.48 -2.85
N ALA A 49 0.50 1.58 -2.16
CA ALA A 49 1.86 1.85 -1.71
C ALA A 49 2.33 0.81 -0.67
N PHE A 50 1.46 0.42 0.26
CA PHE A 50 1.74 -0.62 1.23
C PHE A 50 2.07 -1.96 0.56
N HIS A 51 1.22 -2.44 -0.36
CA HIS A 51 1.45 -3.68 -1.08
C HIS A 51 2.72 -3.64 -1.95
N ARG A 52 3.09 -2.48 -2.50
CA ARG A 52 4.38 -2.33 -3.20
C ARG A 52 5.57 -2.47 -2.27
N ALA A 53 5.52 -1.87 -1.07
CA ALA A 53 6.57 -2.05 -0.08
C ALA A 53 6.65 -3.50 0.42
N GLU A 54 5.52 -4.18 0.58
CA GLU A 54 5.47 -5.61 0.93
C GLU A 54 6.04 -6.49 -0.19
N SER A 55 5.71 -6.16 -1.45
CA SER A 55 6.29 -6.81 -2.63
C SER A 55 7.81 -6.61 -2.70
N ALA A 56 8.30 -5.42 -2.36
CA ALA A 56 9.73 -5.15 -2.24
C ALA A 56 10.40 -6.01 -1.17
N LEU A 57 9.80 -6.16 0.02
CA LEU A 57 10.33 -7.04 1.08
C LEU A 57 10.39 -8.50 0.63
N SER A 58 9.29 -9.01 0.07
CA SER A 58 9.21 -10.41 -0.36
C SER A 58 10.19 -10.71 -1.49
N TRP A 59 10.25 -9.85 -2.52
CA TRP A 59 11.22 -9.98 -3.61
C TRP A 59 12.66 -9.94 -3.09
N ALA A 60 12.97 -9.02 -2.18
CA ALA A 60 14.31 -8.89 -1.60
C ALA A 60 14.77 -10.15 -0.86
N MET A 61 13.86 -10.96 -0.34
CA MET A 61 14.21 -12.26 0.28
C MET A 61 14.59 -13.34 -0.76
N THR A 62 14.24 -13.15 -2.03
CA THR A 62 14.51 -14.12 -3.11
C THR A 62 15.82 -13.88 -3.84
N VAL A 63 16.45 -12.71 -3.64
CA VAL A 63 17.68 -12.31 -4.33
C VAL A 63 18.90 -12.46 -3.43
N PRO A 64 20.08 -12.78 -3.98
CA PRO A 64 21.31 -12.83 -3.21
C PRO A 64 21.83 -11.43 -2.90
N TRP A 65 22.40 -11.27 -1.70
CA TRP A 65 22.98 -10.04 -1.19
C TRP A 65 24.47 -10.20 -0.95
N ARG A 66 25.22 -9.10 -0.99
CA ARG A 66 26.63 -9.08 -0.58
C ARG A 66 26.77 -9.07 0.94
N GLY A 67 25.72 -8.68 1.65
CA GLY A 67 25.73 -8.54 3.11
C GLY A 67 26.47 -7.28 3.55
N GLU A 68 26.36 -6.22 2.74
CA GLU A 68 26.96 -4.92 3.01
C GLU A 68 25.88 -3.96 3.53
N ASP A 69 26.25 -3.12 4.50
CA ASP A 69 25.37 -2.06 4.99
C ASP A 69 25.12 -1.01 3.90
N GLY A 70 23.87 -0.62 3.70
CA GLY A 70 23.44 0.31 2.67
C GLY A 70 23.35 -0.30 1.27
N GLU A 71 23.53 -1.61 1.11
CA GLU A 71 23.28 -2.28 -0.17
C GLU A 71 21.80 -2.11 -0.54
N CYS A 72 21.50 -1.57 -1.72
CA CYS A 72 20.13 -1.41 -2.19
C CYS A 72 19.93 -2.10 -3.53
N ARG A 73 18.77 -2.73 -3.69
CA ARG A 73 18.39 -3.47 -4.88
C ARG A 73 16.98 -3.09 -5.31
N ARG A 74 16.75 -3.09 -6.61
CA ARG A 74 15.48 -2.78 -7.26
C ARG A 74 15.24 -3.78 -8.39
N PRO A 75 14.03 -4.37 -8.51
CA PRO A 75 13.70 -5.20 -9.66
C PRO A 75 13.61 -4.34 -10.93
N GLU A 76 13.95 -4.93 -12.07
CA GLU A 76 13.77 -4.26 -13.36
C GLU A 76 12.27 -4.00 -13.62
N GLY A 77 11.96 -2.80 -14.14
CA GLY A 77 10.58 -2.41 -14.47
C GLY A 77 9.70 -2.01 -13.27
N GLU A 78 10.10 -2.31 -12.04
CA GLU A 78 9.34 -1.98 -10.84
C GLU A 78 9.75 -0.64 -10.25
N ALA A 79 8.84 0.06 -9.58
CA ALA A 79 9.12 1.36 -8.93
C ALA A 79 9.71 1.23 -7.53
N PHE A 80 9.51 0.09 -6.89
CA PHE A 80 9.89 -0.17 -5.50
C PHE A 80 11.34 -0.61 -5.38
N ARG A 81 11.92 -0.48 -4.18
CA ARG A 81 13.29 -0.94 -3.87
C ARG A 81 13.40 -1.46 -2.45
N ALA A 82 14.44 -2.25 -2.19
CA ALA A 82 14.78 -2.72 -0.86
C ALA A 82 16.26 -2.46 -0.56
N CYS A 83 16.57 -2.15 0.68
CA CYS A 83 17.90 -1.87 1.17
C CYS A 83 18.21 -2.71 2.40
N LEU A 84 19.41 -3.26 2.44
CA LEU A 84 19.93 -3.97 3.59
C LEU A 84 20.68 -2.96 4.47
N CYS A 85 20.28 -2.89 5.74
CA CYS A 85 20.81 -1.94 6.70
C CYS A 85 21.30 -2.65 7.96
N ALA A 86 22.46 -2.25 8.45
CA ALA A 86 23.02 -2.66 9.72
C ALA A 86 22.79 -1.53 10.75
N PRO A 87 21.70 -1.59 11.54
CA PRO A 87 21.41 -0.58 12.55
C PRO A 87 22.56 -0.44 13.56
N ARG A 88 22.92 0.79 13.92
CA ARG A 88 24.04 1.05 14.84
C ARG A 88 23.70 0.67 16.28
N LEU A 89 22.42 0.78 16.65
CA LEU A 89 21.92 0.62 18.01
C LEU A 89 21.41 -0.78 18.31
N THR A 90 21.21 -1.63 17.31
CA THR A 90 20.66 -2.98 17.52
C THR A 90 21.47 -4.05 16.81
N VAL A 91 21.52 -5.23 17.41
CA VAL A 91 22.21 -6.37 16.81
C VAL A 91 21.34 -6.97 15.70
N GLY A 92 21.97 -7.28 14.57
CA GLY A 92 21.35 -7.95 13.43
C GLY A 92 21.15 -7.02 12.24
N TRP A 93 20.45 -7.53 11.23
CA TRP A 93 20.21 -6.82 9.98
C TRP A 93 18.74 -6.42 9.86
N VAL A 94 18.50 -5.27 9.25
CA VAL A 94 17.18 -4.76 8.92
C VAL A 94 17.09 -4.62 7.42
N LEU A 95 16.04 -5.21 6.85
CA LEU A 95 15.64 -4.99 5.48
C LEU A 95 14.63 -3.84 5.47
N HIS A 96 15.00 -2.75 4.80
CA HIS A 96 14.16 -1.58 4.56
C HIS A 96 13.58 -1.67 3.16
N ALA A 97 12.26 -1.64 3.05
CA ALA A 97 11.56 -1.64 1.78
C ALA A 97 10.85 -0.32 1.54
N GLN A 98 10.92 0.14 0.30
CA GLN A 98 10.38 1.39 -0.15
C GLN A 98 9.42 1.14 -1.31
N SER A 99 8.20 1.63 -1.19
CA SER A 99 7.15 1.51 -2.21
C SER A 99 7.45 2.27 -3.52
N GLY A 100 8.38 3.24 -3.48
CA GLY A 100 8.62 4.20 -4.54
C GLY A 100 7.55 5.30 -4.58
N VAL A 101 7.83 6.37 -5.33
CA VAL A 101 6.88 7.49 -5.48
C VAL A 101 5.79 7.09 -6.47
N LEU A 102 4.51 7.19 -6.08
CA LEU A 102 3.41 7.21 -7.03
C LEU A 102 3.33 8.60 -7.66
N GLU A 103 3.48 8.67 -8.98
CA GLU A 103 3.31 9.92 -9.73
C GLU A 103 1.91 10.52 -9.48
N GLY A 104 1.85 11.84 -9.25
CA GLY A 104 0.59 12.57 -9.02
C GLY A 104 0.02 12.48 -7.60
N ALA A 105 0.74 11.91 -6.63
CA ALA A 105 0.25 11.78 -5.26
C ALA A 105 0.26 13.10 -4.48
N ARG A 106 -0.93 13.54 -4.05
CA ARG A 106 -1.14 14.49 -2.95
C ARG A 106 -1.68 13.65 -1.79
N GLY A 107 -0.80 13.14 -0.92
CA GLY A 107 -1.07 12.12 0.10
C GLY A 107 0.24 11.67 0.78
N PRO A 108 0.21 10.72 1.75
CA PRO A 108 1.45 10.25 2.36
C PRO A 108 2.34 9.72 1.25
N GLY A 109 3.57 10.21 1.19
CA GLY A 109 4.49 9.93 0.10
C GLY A 109 4.91 8.45 0.07
N GLU A 110 6.19 8.21 -0.16
CA GLU A 110 6.74 6.86 -0.13
C GLU A 110 6.44 6.15 1.21
N ILE A 111 5.72 5.01 1.15
CA ILE A 111 5.57 4.09 2.27
C ILE A 111 6.86 3.29 2.44
N ASN A 112 7.29 3.18 3.69
CA ASN A 112 8.49 2.48 4.11
C ASN A 112 8.10 1.36 5.08
N LEU A 113 8.64 0.16 4.85
CA LEU A 113 8.48 -0.98 5.76
C LEU A 113 9.84 -1.48 6.21
N TYR A 114 9.90 -1.99 7.43
CA TYR A 114 11.15 -2.47 8.03
C TYR A 114 10.95 -3.87 8.60
N ARG A 115 11.91 -4.75 8.33
CA ARG A 115 11.88 -6.12 8.85
C ARG A 115 13.28 -6.61 9.24
N ARG A 116 13.42 -7.17 10.43
CA ARG A 116 14.63 -7.86 10.86
C ARG A 116 14.84 -9.12 10.05
N VAL A 117 16.07 -9.29 9.58
CA VAL A 117 16.50 -10.43 8.77
C VAL A 117 17.81 -11.00 9.31
N ALA A 118 18.00 -12.29 9.12
CA ALA A 118 19.27 -12.97 9.33
C ALA A 118 19.93 -13.19 7.97
N LEU A 119 21.26 -13.02 7.92
CA LEU A 119 22.06 -13.39 6.75
C LEU A 119 22.45 -14.86 6.86
N THR A 120 22.04 -15.64 5.87
CA THR A 120 22.50 -17.02 5.69
C THR A 120 23.52 -17.02 4.57
N ARG A 121 24.80 -17.25 4.90
CA ARG A 121 25.86 -17.35 3.90
C ARG A 121 25.62 -18.56 3.01
N MET A 122 25.67 -18.35 1.69
CA MET A 122 25.75 -19.47 0.76
C MET A 122 27.18 -20.02 0.81
N LYS A 123 27.31 -21.34 0.78
CA LYS A 123 28.61 -21.97 0.55
C LYS A 123 28.96 -21.69 -0.91
N GLU A 124 29.91 -20.81 -1.16
CA GLU A 124 30.47 -20.60 -2.50
C GLU A 124 31.14 -21.90 -2.95
N ASP A 125 30.72 -22.42 -4.10
CA ASP A 125 31.58 -23.29 -4.90
C ASP A 125 32.79 -22.45 -5.33
N LEU A 126 33.98 -22.96 -5.06
CA LEU A 126 35.27 -22.31 -5.34
C LEU A 126 35.33 -21.85 -6.82
N GLU A 127 35.05 -20.58 -7.10
CA GLU A 127 35.42 -19.98 -8.39
C GLU A 127 36.92 -19.65 -8.34
N GLU A 128 37.68 -20.21 -9.30
CA GLU A 128 39.14 -20.18 -9.49
C GLU A 128 39.76 -18.77 -9.67
N THR A 129 39.01 -17.70 -9.40
CA THR A 129 39.41 -16.31 -9.63
C THR A 129 39.35 -15.48 -8.37
N GLY A 130 40.12 -15.84 -7.34
CA GLY A 130 40.75 -14.96 -6.32
C GLY A 130 39.93 -13.84 -5.63
N LYS A 131 38.62 -13.73 -5.84
CA LYS A 131 37.71 -12.74 -5.27
C LYS A 131 36.47 -13.48 -4.78
N GLU A 132 36.52 -13.84 -3.52
CA GLU A 132 35.41 -14.37 -2.74
C GLU A 132 34.20 -13.41 -2.86
N ARG A 133 33.17 -13.78 -3.63
CA ARG A 133 31.93 -13.02 -3.80
C ARG A 133 30.93 -13.52 -2.76
N ARG A 134 31.17 -13.09 -1.52
CA ARG A 134 30.30 -13.38 -0.37
C ARG A 134 28.84 -13.12 -0.71
N SER A 135 28.12 -14.19 -1.01
CA SER A 135 26.72 -14.15 -1.39
C SER A 135 25.91 -14.73 -0.24
N CYS A 136 24.94 -13.96 0.24
CA CYS A 136 24.09 -14.30 1.36
C CYS A 136 22.62 -14.26 0.94
N MET A 137 21.83 -15.17 1.49
CA MET A 137 20.37 -15.13 1.42
C MET A 137 19.81 -14.55 2.71
N LEU A 138 18.65 -13.89 2.60
CA LEU A 138 17.96 -13.31 3.74
C LEU A 138 16.92 -14.28 4.27
N THR A 139 16.91 -14.49 5.58
CA THR A 139 15.83 -15.22 6.26
C THR A 139 15.10 -14.28 7.21
N PRO A 140 13.77 -14.14 7.12
CA PRO A 140 13.02 -13.27 8.01
C PRO A 140 12.98 -13.82 9.45
N LEU A 141 13.11 -12.93 10.43
CA LEU A 141 12.86 -13.29 11.84
C LEU A 141 11.35 -13.28 12.12
N ALA A 142 10.87 -14.23 12.94
CA ALA A 142 9.44 -14.39 13.26
C ALA A 142 8.82 -13.15 13.94
N SER A 143 9.55 -12.53 14.88
CA SER A 143 9.20 -11.25 15.51
C SER A 143 9.95 -10.07 14.87
N GLY A 144 10.16 -10.14 13.55
CA GLY A 144 11.04 -9.22 12.85
C GLY A 144 10.39 -7.92 12.37
N TRP A 145 9.07 -7.75 12.45
CA TRP A 145 8.43 -6.52 11.97
C TRP A 145 8.79 -5.31 12.84
N LEU A 146 9.04 -4.19 12.17
CA LEU A 146 9.45 -2.94 12.80
C LEU A 146 8.61 -1.80 12.23
N ASP A 147 8.07 -0.96 13.11
CA ASP A 147 7.30 0.22 12.70
C ASP A 147 8.21 1.36 12.21
N TYR A 148 9.49 1.36 12.64
CA TYR A 148 10.48 2.37 12.30
C TYR A 148 11.90 1.78 12.23
N TYR A 149 12.80 2.51 11.57
CA TYR A 149 14.21 2.13 11.51
C TYR A 149 14.90 2.34 12.87
N PRO A 150 15.47 1.28 13.49
CA PRO A 150 16.29 1.44 14.68
C PRO A 150 17.66 1.99 14.24
N GLY A 151 18.03 3.20 14.67
CA GLY A 151 19.24 3.93 14.22
C GLY A 151 20.55 3.15 14.24
#